data_AF-A0A1E3ANN1-F1
#
_entry.id   AF-A0A1E3ANN1-F1
#
_cell.length_a   1.000
_cell.length_b   1.000
_cell.length_c   1.000
_cell.angle_alpha   90.00
_cell.angle_beta   90.00
_cell.angle_gamma   90.00
#
_symmetry.space_group_name_H-M   'P 1'
#
loop_
_entity.id
_entity.type
_entity.pdbx_description
1 polymer ?
#
loop_
_entity_poly.entity_id
_entity_poly.type
_entity_poly.pdbx_seq_one_letter_code
_entity_poly.pdbx_strand_id
1 'polypeptide(L)'
;MAMLDILLLFLVGNVLGFVLETLYCYLLTGKYVSRRGVVYGPFNQIYGFGAVLMTLLLKSLAEKSLPALFIGSAVLGGIFEIGCSLFQEKTYGTVSWEYSGQRFAFFGGRTSLKFMFFWGILGTVYIGVLHPILFAFFGRIPLSVKAPVVLALTLFLIYDLWLSYVAVGRWRKRLCGTPGSGRLDAWLDEKFTDERMKKLYPAMRAADRGNSASGSRKKTMRKMWGG
;
A
#
# COMPACT_ATOMS: atom_id res chain seq x y z
N MET A 1 4.43 22.01 13.38
CA MET A 1 3.22 21.18 13.15
C MET A 1 2.90 20.47 14.45
N ALA A 2 1.65 20.53 14.91
CA ALA A 2 1.25 19.79 16.10
C ALA A 2 1.14 18.29 15.78
N MET A 3 1.48 17.44 16.73
CA MET A 3 1.43 15.97 16.57
C MET A 3 0.04 15.47 16.13
N LEU A 4 -1.03 16.11 16.64
CA LEU A 4 -2.41 15.79 16.26
C LEU A 4 -2.71 16.06 14.79
N ASP A 5 -2.11 17.09 14.19
CA ASP A 5 -2.33 17.39 12.77
C ASP A 5 -1.63 16.36 11.88
N ILE A 6 -0.48 15.82 12.31
CA ILE A 6 0.22 14.74 11.60
C ILE A 6 -0.58 13.44 11.67
N LEU A 7 -1.14 13.11 12.84
CA LEU A 7 -2.00 11.93 13.00
C LEU A 7 -3.30 12.08 12.21
N LEU A 8 -3.90 13.27 12.20
CA LEU A 8 -5.08 13.54 11.40
C LEU A 8 -4.77 13.47 9.90
N LEU A 9 -3.62 13.99 9.47
CA LEU A 9 -3.14 13.86 8.10
C LEU A 9 -2.96 12.39 7.71
N PHE A 10 -2.38 11.57 8.59
CA PHE A 10 -2.25 10.14 8.37
C PHE A 10 -3.62 9.47 8.17
N LEU A 11 -4.57 9.74 9.07
CA LEU A 11 -5.93 9.18 9.02
C LEU A 11 -6.69 9.60 7.74
N VAL A 12 -6.67 10.89 7.41
CA VAL A 12 -7.30 11.42 6.21
C VAL A 12 -6.60 10.91 4.94
N GLY A 13 -5.27 10.84 4.96
CA GLY A 13 -4.46 10.29 3.88
C GLY A 13 -4.77 8.81 3.59
N ASN A 14 -5.03 8.02 4.63
CA ASN A 14 -5.44 6.61 4.47
C ASN A 14 -6.75 6.46 3.70
N VAL A 15 -7.72 7.36 3.93
CA VAL A 15 -9.03 7.33 3.28
C VAL A 15 -8.96 7.95 1.89
N LEU A 16 -8.34 9.13 1.75
CA LEU A 16 -8.20 9.81 0.47
C LEU A 16 -7.41 8.98 -0.53
N GLY A 17 -6.31 8.37 -0.10
CA GLY A 17 -5.52 7.49 -0.95
C GLY A 17 -6.31 6.27 -1.43
N PHE A 18 -7.09 5.65 -0.53
CA PHE A 18 -7.99 4.56 -0.91
C PHE A 18 -9.05 4.99 -1.93
N VAL A 19 -9.70 6.14 -1.71
CA VAL A 19 -10.74 6.66 -2.62
C VAL A 19 -10.14 6.99 -3.98
N LEU A 20 -9.01 7.70 -4.01
CA LEU A 20 -8.32 8.05 -5.25
C LEU A 20 -7.89 6.81 -6.02
N GLU A 21 -7.31 5.82 -5.36
CA GLU A 21 -6.88 4.60 -6.04
C GLU A 21 -8.08 3.75 -6.53
N THR A 22 -9.17 3.70 -5.75
CA THR A 22 -10.39 2.99 -6.17
C THR A 22 -11.02 3.68 -7.38
N LEU A 23 -11.09 5.02 -7.38
CA LEU A 23 -11.56 5.80 -8.53
C LEU A 23 -10.66 5.62 -9.75
N TYR A 24 -9.34 5.66 -9.56
CA TYR A 24 -8.37 5.45 -10.63
C TYR A 24 -8.51 4.06 -11.26
N CYS A 25 -8.61 3.00 -10.45
CA CYS A 25 -8.85 1.65 -10.94
C CYS A 25 -10.20 1.54 -11.66
N TYR A 26 -11.25 2.15 -11.12
CA TYR A 26 -12.58 2.14 -11.73
C TYR A 26 -12.59 2.83 -13.10
N LEU A 27 -11.94 4.01 -13.22
CA LEU A 27 -11.85 4.74 -14.48
C LEU A 27 -11.04 4.01 -15.54
N LEU A 28 -9.96 3.31 -15.16
CA LEU A 28 -9.11 2.60 -16.11
C LEU A 28 -9.64 1.23 -16.54
N THR A 29 -10.24 0.48 -15.61
CA THR A 29 -10.61 -0.92 -15.87
C THR A 29 -12.11 -1.15 -15.96
N GLY A 30 -12.93 -0.13 -15.65
CA GLY A 30 -14.40 -0.25 -15.57
C GLY A 30 -14.89 -1.21 -14.49
N LYS A 31 -13.99 -1.74 -13.64
CA LYS A 31 -14.30 -2.73 -12.61
C LYS A 31 -14.02 -2.16 -11.23
N TYR A 32 -14.93 -2.42 -10.31
CA TYR A 32 -14.77 -2.04 -8.91
C TYR A 32 -13.79 -3.01 -8.24
N VAL A 33 -12.51 -2.65 -8.20
CA VAL A 33 -11.47 -3.41 -7.50
C VAL A 33 -11.16 -2.73 -6.18
N SER A 34 -11.57 -3.35 -5.08
CA SER A 34 -11.30 -2.88 -3.73
C SER A 34 -9.83 -3.10 -3.36
N ARG A 35 -9.03 -2.02 -3.31
CA ARG A 35 -7.63 -2.02 -2.81
C ARG A 35 -7.54 -1.56 -1.36
N ARG A 36 -8.39 -2.13 -0.50
CA ARG A 36 -8.36 -1.86 0.94
C ARG A 36 -7.16 -2.58 1.57
N GLY A 37 -6.46 -1.90 2.48
CA GLY A 37 -5.40 -2.50 3.29
C GLY A 37 -5.93 -3.29 4.48
N VAL A 38 -7.18 -3.05 4.87
CA VAL A 38 -7.79 -3.60 6.08
C VAL A 38 -9.19 -4.17 5.83
N VAL A 39 -9.62 -4.96 6.81
CA VAL A 39 -10.88 -5.68 6.86
C VAL A 39 -12.05 -4.73 7.13
N TYR A 40 -11.87 -3.72 8.00
CA TYR A 40 -12.93 -2.76 8.34
C TYR A 40 -12.65 -1.34 7.85
N GLY A 41 -13.25 -1.03 6.71
CA GLY A 41 -13.36 0.34 6.21
C GLY A 41 -12.38 0.66 5.07
N PRO A 42 -12.47 1.89 4.53
CA PRO A 42 -11.74 2.32 3.35
C PRO A 42 -10.33 2.83 3.70
N PHE A 43 -9.55 2.07 4.48
CA PHE A 43 -8.20 2.51 4.88
C PHE A 43 -7.12 1.79 4.08
N ASN A 44 -6.15 2.56 3.59
CA ASN A 44 -4.92 2.03 3.02
C ASN A 44 -3.71 2.80 3.60
N GLN A 45 -2.97 2.11 4.47
CA GLN A 45 -1.88 2.64 5.29
C GLN A 45 -0.72 3.17 4.47
N ILE A 46 -0.49 2.57 3.30
CA ILE A 46 0.59 2.94 2.39
C ILE A 46 0.43 4.42 1.99
N TYR A 47 -0.79 4.86 1.71
CA TYR A 47 -1.06 6.25 1.34
C TYR A 47 -0.97 7.22 2.51
N GLY A 48 -1.45 6.85 3.71
CA GLY A 48 -1.26 7.70 4.89
C GLY A 48 0.21 7.90 5.23
N PHE A 49 1.01 6.82 5.17
CA PHE A 49 2.46 6.93 5.35
C PHE A 49 3.10 7.77 4.26
N GLY A 50 2.71 7.58 2.99
CA GLY A 50 3.19 8.41 1.88
C GLY A 50 2.87 9.89 2.07
N ALA A 51 1.64 10.22 2.45
CA ALA A 51 1.19 11.59 2.71
C ALA A 51 1.98 12.27 3.84
N VAL A 52 2.22 11.56 4.95
CA VAL A 52 3.02 12.05 6.07
C VAL A 52 4.49 12.21 5.66
N LEU A 53 5.08 11.21 5.00
CA LEU A 53 6.47 11.24 4.56
C LEU A 53 6.71 12.39 3.58
N MET A 54 5.83 12.56 2.60
CA MET A 54 5.88 13.69 1.67
C MET A 54 5.78 15.00 2.41
N THR A 55 4.83 15.14 3.34
CA THR A 55 4.66 16.38 4.10
C THR A 55 5.87 16.73 4.96
N LEU A 56 6.47 15.75 5.64
CA LEU A 56 7.63 15.99 6.50
C LEU A 56 8.90 16.31 5.69
N LEU A 57 9.15 15.59 4.60
CA LEU A 57 10.38 15.73 3.83
C LEU A 57 10.30 16.84 2.77
N LEU A 58 9.17 17.02 2.09
CA LEU A 58 9.05 17.97 0.99
C LEU A 58 8.63 19.36 1.44
N LYS A 59 8.00 19.54 2.62
CA LYS A 59 7.60 20.89 3.08
C LYS A 59 8.80 21.83 3.18
N SER A 60 9.93 21.35 3.68
CA SER A 60 11.15 22.16 3.73
C SER A 60 11.71 22.50 2.34
N LEU A 61 11.49 21.64 1.35
CA LEU A 61 11.91 21.89 -0.04
C LEU A 61 10.96 22.85 -0.76
N ALA A 62 9.67 22.78 -0.47
CA ALA A 62 8.65 23.69 -0.99
C ALA A 62 8.90 25.14 -0.60
N GLU A 63 9.39 25.37 0.63
CA GLU A 63 9.75 26.70 1.12
C GLU A 63 11.00 27.29 0.45
N LYS A 64 11.84 26.44 -0.18
CA LYS A 64 13.10 26.87 -0.82
C LYS A 64 12.94 27.18 -2.30
N SER A 65 12.39 26.25 -3.09
CA SER A 65 12.17 26.49 -4.53
C SER A 65 11.25 25.43 -5.17
N LEU A 66 10.42 25.87 -6.13
CA LEU A 66 9.55 24.98 -6.93
C LEU A 66 10.32 23.86 -7.67
N PRO A 67 11.49 24.11 -8.29
CA PRO A 67 12.28 23.04 -8.92
C PRO A 67 12.82 22.02 -7.91
N ALA A 68 13.25 22.46 -6.72
CA ALA A 68 13.70 21.55 -5.68
C ALA A 68 12.55 20.67 -5.16
N LEU A 69 11.34 21.23 -5.02
CA LEU A 69 10.14 20.47 -4.67
C LEU A 69 9.82 19.39 -5.73
N PHE A 70 9.92 19.74 -7.00
CA PHE A 70 9.69 18.78 -8.09
C PHE A 70 10.69 17.63 -8.06
N ILE A 71 11.99 17.93 -7.95
CA ILE A 71 13.05 16.92 -7.91
C ILE A 71 12.93 16.07 -6.65
N GLY A 72 12.69 16.69 -5.48
CA GLY A 72 12.49 15.98 -4.22
C GLY A 72 11.28 15.05 -4.27
N SER A 73 10.18 15.49 -4.88
CA SER A 73 8.98 14.67 -5.12
C SER A 73 9.26 13.48 -6.05
N ALA A 74 9.99 13.72 -7.14
CA ALA A 74 10.35 12.69 -8.11
C ALA A 74 11.24 11.60 -7.48
N VAL A 75 12.24 12.00 -6.70
CA VAL A 75 13.14 11.07 -6.00
C VAL A 75 12.40 10.30 -4.91
N LEU A 76 11.62 10.98 -4.07
CA LEU A 76 10.90 10.32 -2.98
C LEU A 76 9.82 9.36 -3.52
N GLY A 77 9.11 9.75 -4.57
CA GLY A 77 8.14 8.87 -5.25
C GLY A 77 8.82 7.65 -5.87
N GLY A 78 9.99 7.81 -6.49
CA GLY A 78 10.77 6.68 -7.00
C GLY A 78 11.23 5.72 -5.90
N ILE A 79 11.71 6.23 -4.76
CA ILE A 79 12.07 5.40 -3.60
C ILE A 79 10.84 4.67 -3.04
N PHE A 80 9.70 5.36 -2.96
CA PHE A 80 8.45 4.79 -2.50
C PHE A 80 7.94 3.67 -3.40
N GLU A 81 8.08 3.83 -4.72
CA GLU A 81 7.72 2.83 -5.73
C GLU A 81 8.60 1.57 -5.59
N ILE A 82 9.91 1.75 -5.42
CA ILE A 82 10.84 0.64 -5.13
C ILE A 82 10.44 -0.05 -3.82
N GLY A 83 10.16 0.72 -2.77
CA GLY A 83 9.74 0.19 -1.47
C GLY A 83 8.44 -0.61 -1.55
N CYS A 84 7.44 -0.11 -2.27
CA CYS A 84 6.19 -0.81 -2.53
C CYS A 84 6.42 -2.08 -3.34
N SER A 85 7.26 -2.04 -4.38
CA SER A 85 7.59 -3.22 -5.18
C SER A 85 8.32 -4.28 -4.35
N LEU A 86 9.29 -3.90 -3.51
CA LEU A 86 10.02 -4.81 -2.63
C LEU A 86 9.12 -5.39 -1.53
N PHE A 87 8.25 -4.57 -0.95
CA PHE A 87 7.27 -5.02 0.03
C PHE A 87 6.31 -6.02 -0.61
N GLN A 88 5.82 -5.73 -1.82
CA GLN A 88 4.92 -6.62 -2.53
C GLN A 88 5.59 -7.93 -2.95
N GLU A 89 6.84 -7.88 -3.42
CA GLU A 89 7.65 -9.06 -3.74
C GLU A 89 7.86 -9.93 -2.49
N LYS A 90 8.21 -9.32 -1.36
CA LYS A 90 8.45 -10.05 -0.10
C LYS A 90 7.19 -10.61 0.54
N THR A 91 6.06 -9.91 0.43
CA THR A 91 4.80 -10.30 1.07
C THR A 91 3.93 -11.20 0.19
N TYR A 92 3.89 -10.96 -1.12
CA TYR A 92 2.96 -11.61 -2.05
C TYR A 92 3.67 -12.43 -3.14
N GLY A 93 5.00 -12.33 -3.29
CA GLY A 93 5.73 -13.07 -4.33
C GLY A 93 5.40 -12.63 -5.76
N THR A 94 4.75 -11.49 -5.92
CA THR A 94 4.31 -10.92 -7.20
C THR A 94 4.92 -9.54 -7.39
N VAL A 95 5.46 -9.26 -8.58
CA VAL A 95 5.98 -7.94 -8.96
C VAL A 95 4.90 -7.23 -9.76
N SER A 96 4.31 -6.14 -9.25
CA SER A 96 3.34 -5.35 -10.06
C SER A 96 4.01 -4.44 -11.09
N TRP A 97 5.31 -4.18 -10.95
CA TRP A 97 6.01 -3.13 -11.70
C TRP A 97 7.36 -3.64 -12.21
N GLU A 98 7.32 -4.49 -13.24
CA GLU A 98 8.51 -4.98 -13.93
C GLU A 98 8.60 -4.33 -15.33
N TYR A 99 9.14 -3.11 -15.38
CA TYR A 99 9.37 -2.33 -16.61
C TYR A 99 10.73 -2.63 -17.25
N SER A 100 11.14 -3.90 -17.27
CA SER A 100 12.45 -4.38 -17.76
C SER A 100 12.75 -4.06 -19.25
N GLY A 101 11.77 -3.53 -20.00
CA GLY A 101 11.88 -3.26 -21.45
C GLY A 101 11.95 -1.79 -21.88
N GLN A 102 11.96 -0.81 -20.97
CA GLN A 102 12.02 0.62 -21.37
C GLN A 102 13.40 1.24 -21.18
N ARG A 103 13.86 1.97 -22.21
CA ARG A 103 15.21 2.55 -22.41
C ARG A 103 15.70 3.53 -21.32
N PHE A 104 14.88 3.81 -20.29
CA PHE A 104 15.15 4.70 -19.16
C PHE A 104 14.76 4.08 -17.80
N ALA A 105 14.91 2.76 -17.67
CA ALA A 105 14.71 2.06 -16.41
C ALA A 105 15.98 2.13 -15.54
N PHE A 106 15.86 2.72 -14.34
CA PHE A 106 16.90 2.65 -13.30
C PHE A 106 16.50 1.60 -12.25
N PHE A 107 17.49 0.97 -11.60
CA PHE A 107 17.28 -0.13 -10.63
C PHE A 107 16.57 -1.38 -11.22
N GLY A 108 17.05 -1.88 -12.36
CA GLY A 108 16.66 -3.20 -12.87
C GLY A 108 15.20 -3.30 -13.33
N GLY A 109 14.63 -2.24 -13.93
CA GLY A 109 13.25 -2.28 -14.45
C GLY A 109 12.17 -1.88 -13.46
N ARG A 110 12.51 -1.52 -12.21
CA ARG A 110 11.52 -1.30 -11.13
C ARG A 110 11.04 0.15 -10.99
N THR A 111 11.68 1.09 -11.69
CA THR A 111 11.26 2.50 -11.78
C THR A 111 11.59 3.04 -13.18
N SER A 112 10.77 3.96 -13.69
CA SER A 112 11.01 4.66 -14.95
C SER A 112 11.12 6.16 -14.69
N LEU A 113 12.02 6.84 -15.43
CA LEU A 113 12.13 8.30 -15.43
C LEU A 113 10.77 8.99 -15.70
N LYS A 114 9.89 8.34 -16.47
CA LYS A 114 8.51 8.81 -16.73
C LYS A 114 7.67 8.82 -15.45
N PHE A 115 7.74 7.77 -14.63
CA PHE A 115 7.01 7.70 -13.38
C PHE A 115 7.59 8.66 -12.34
N MET A 116 8.92 8.78 -12.25
CA MET A 116 9.55 9.82 -11.43
C MET A 116 9.06 11.23 -11.81
N PHE A 117 8.89 11.49 -13.11
CA PHE A 117 8.31 12.76 -13.58
C PHE A 117 6.84 12.93 -13.15
N PHE A 118 6.01 11.89 -13.29
CA PHE A 118 4.63 11.91 -12.79
C PHE A 118 4.54 12.11 -11.27
N TRP A 119 5.38 11.43 -10.49
CA TRP A 119 5.49 11.60 -9.05
C TRP A 119 6.00 13.00 -8.67
N GLY A 120 6.89 13.57 -9.49
CA GLY A 120 7.32 14.96 -9.42
C GLY A 120 6.15 15.93 -9.50
N ILE A 121 5.30 15.79 -10.52
CA ILE A 121 4.09 16.60 -10.70
C ILE A 121 3.11 16.37 -9.56
N LEU A 122 2.79 15.10 -9.25
CA LEU A 122 1.80 14.73 -8.25
C LEU A 122 2.20 15.22 -6.85
N GLY A 123 3.47 15.06 -6.48
CA GLY A 123 4.01 15.57 -5.21
C GLY A 123 4.01 17.10 -5.14
N THR A 124 4.30 17.77 -6.26
CA THR A 124 4.22 19.24 -6.35
C THR A 124 2.79 19.74 -6.18
N VAL A 125 1.81 19.10 -6.84
CA VAL A 125 0.38 19.42 -6.70
C VAL A 125 -0.12 19.09 -5.28
N TYR A 126 0.30 17.96 -4.73
CA TYR A 126 -0.06 17.55 -3.37
C TYR A 126 0.44 18.58 -2.33
N ILE A 127 1.72 18.95 -2.37
CA ILE A 127 2.29 19.91 -1.41
C ILE A 127 1.81 21.35 -1.69
N GLY A 128 1.64 21.73 -2.96
CA GLY A 128 1.25 23.08 -3.35
C GLY A 128 -0.25 23.37 -3.17
N VAL A 129 -1.12 22.38 -3.35
CA VAL A 129 -2.58 22.57 -3.34
C VAL A 129 -3.25 21.76 -2.24
N LEU A 130 -3.00 20.45 -2.18
CA LEU A 130 -3.74 19.59 -1.26
C LEU A 130 -3.35 19.82 0.20
N HIS A 131 -2.05 19.99 0.48
CA HIS A 131 -1.52 20.27 1.80
C HIS A 131 -2.11 21.54 2.43
N PRO A 132 -2.05 22.74 1.80
CA PRO A 132 -2.63 23.94 2.40
C PRO A 132 -4.14 23.83 2.60
N ILE A 133 -4.88 23.16 1.69
CA ILE A 133 -6.31 22.91 1.87
C ILE A 133 -6.56 22.05 3.11
N LEU A 134 -5.86 20.91 3.23
CA LEU A 134 -6.00 19.99 4.36
C LEU A 134 -5.66 20.68 5.69
N PHE A 135 -4.55 21.41 5.76
CA PHE A 135 -4.16 22.12 6.97
C PHE A 135 -5.09 23.29 7.31
N ALA A 136 -5.66 23.98 6.32
CA ALA A 136 -6.71 24.97 6.56
C ALA A 136 -7.97 24.33 7.14
N PHE A 137 -8.37 23.14 6.67
CA PHE A 137 -9.45 22.36 7.28
C PHE A 137 -9.10 21.93 8.71
N PHE A 138 -7.88 21.43 8.95
CA PHE A 138 -7.46 21.01 10.28
C PHE A 138 -7.41 22.17 11.26
N GLY A 139 -7.03 23.37 10.80
CA GLY A 139 -7.02 24.59 11.60
C GLY A 139 -8.41 25.06 12.05
N ARG A 140 -9.48 24.69 11.32
CA ARG A 140 -10.86 25.03 11.70
C ARG A 140 -11.45 24.13 12.78
N ILE A 141 -10.84 22.96 13.04
CA ILE A 141 -11.36 22.00 14.01
C ILE A 141 -10.84 22.36 15.41
N PRO A 142 -11.72 22.64 16.39
CA PRO A 142 -11.30 22.95 17.75
C PRO A 142 -10.57 21.76 18.39
N LEU A 143 -9.54 22.05 19.18
CA LEU A 143 -8.69 21.03 19.82
C LEU A 143 -9.48 20.04 20.70
N SER A 144 -10.53 20.53 21.38
CA SER A 144 -11.43 19.72 22.21
C SER A 144 -12.15 18.61 21.44
N VAL A 145 -12.42 18.81 20.15
CA VAL A 145 -13.01 17.80 19.26
C VAL A 145 -11.93 17.01 18.54
N LYS A 146 -10.87 17.70 18.07
CA LYS A 146 -9.79 17.09 17.31
C LYS A 146 -9.11 15.96 18.10
N ALA A 147 -8.75 16.21 19.36
CA ALA A 147 -8.01 15.25 20.18
C ALA A 147 -8.75 13.91 20.40
N PRO A 148 -10.00 13.89 20.91
CA PRO A 148 -10.71 12.62 21.12
C PRO A 148 -11.03 11.91 19.81
N VAL A 149 -11.36 12.63 18.73
CA VAL A 149 -11.64 12.02 17.41
C VAL A 149 -10.40 11.36 16.84
N VAL A 150 -9.26 12.06 16.82
CA VAL A 150 -7.99 11.50 16.33
C VAL A 150 -7.59 10.29 17.16
N LEU A 151 -7.73 10.36 18.48
CA LEU A 151 -7.41 9.23 19.36
C LEU A 151 -8.31 8.02 19.08
N ALA A 152 -9.63 8.21 19.03
CA ALA A 152 -10.59 7.14 18.76
C ALA A 152 -10.33 6.48 17.40
N LEU A 153 -10.13 7.27 16.35
CA LEU A 153 -9.84 6.78 15.00
C LEU A 153 -8.49 6.05 14.92
N THR A 154 -7.48 6.54 15.65
CA THR A 154 -6.16 5.90 15.71
C THR A 154 -6.27 4.53 16.40
N LEU A 155 -6.96 4.45 17.53
CA LEU A 155 -7.20 3.19 18.24
C LEU A 155 -8.01 2.20 17.38
N PHE A 156 -9.04 2.68 16.70
CA PHE A 156 -9.82 1.89 15.75
C PHE A 156 -8.93 1.34 14.62
N LEU A 157 -8.08 2.18 14.03
CA LEU A 157 -7.19 1.77 12.95
C LEU A 157 -6.14 0.75 13.41
N ILE A 158 -5.59 0.91 14.62
CA ILE A 158 -4.66 -0.07 15.20
C ILE A 158 -5.36 -1.41 15.41
N TYR A 159 -6.57 -1.40 15.95
CA TYR A 159 -7.36 -2.61 16.15
C TYR A 159 -7.68 -3.31 14.83
N ASP A 160 -8.12 -2.55 13.82
CA ASP A 160 -8.46 -3.10 12.51
C ASP A 160 -7.22 -3.60 11.76
N LEU A 161 -6.07 -2.92 11.89
CA LEU A 161 -4.80 -3.40 11.38
C LEU A 161 -4.40 -4.74 12.00
N TRP A 162 -4.46 -4.84 13.32
CA TRP A 162 -4.16 -6.08 14.03
C TRP A 162 -5.11 -7.20 13.61
N LEU A 163 -6.41 -6.91 13.56
CA LEU A 163 -7.42 -7.88 13.16
C LEU A 163 -7.26 -8.33 11.71
N SER A 164 -6.95 -7.40 10.81
CA SER A 164 -6.66 -7.68 9.40
C SER A 164 -5.43 -8.57 9.25
N TYR A 165 -4.36 -8.27 10.00
CA TYR A 165 -3.14 -9.09 9.99
C TYR A 165 -3.42 -10.52 10.45
N VAL A 166 -4.15 -10.69 11.55
CA VAL A 166 -4.50 -12.01 12.10
C VAL A 166 -5.46 -12.76 11.17
N ALA A 167 -6.47 -12.09 10.61
CA ALA A 167 -7.43 -12.69 9.67
C ALA A 167 -6.76 -13.15 8.38
N VAL A 168 -5.90 -12.32 7.78
CA VAL A 168 -5.10 -12.70 6.59
C VAL A 168 -4.13 -13.83 6.93
N GLY A 169 -3.48 -13.79 8.10
CA GLY A 169 -2.60 -14.86 8.57
C GLY A 169 -3.32 -16.20 8.73
N ARG A 170 -4.52 -16.20 9.33
CA ARG A 170 -5.38 -17.38 9.46
C ARG A 170 -5.85 -17.88 8.10
N TRP A 171 -6.29 -16.99 7.22
CA TRP A 171 -6.70 -17.34 5.86
C TRP A 171 -5.57 -18.01 5.07
N ARG A 172 -4.33 -17.50 5.19
CA ARG A 172 -3.15 -18.13 4.57
C ARG A 172 -2.86 -19.52 5.12
N LYS A 173 -3.04 -19.74 6.43
CA LYS A 173 -2.91 -21.07 7.06
C LYS A 173 -3.99 -22.04 6.56
N ARG A 174 -5.24 -21.59 6.36
CA ARG A 174 -6.31 -22.40 5.76
C ARG A 174 -5.97 -22.82 4.33
N LEU A 175 -5.49 -21.89 3.52
CA LEU A 175 -5.04 -22.19 2.15
C LEU A 175 -3.90 -23.20 2.10
N CYS A 176 -3.08 -23.28 3.16
CA CYS A 176 -2.02 -24.29 3.30
C CYS A 176 -2.49 -25.60 3.96
N GLY A 177 -3.79 -25.79 4.18
CA GLY A 177 -4.35 -27.00 4.79
C GLY A 177 -4.05 -27.16 6.29
N THR A 178 -3.64 -26.10 6.99
CA THR A 178 -3.36 -26.17 8.44
C THR A 178 -4.65 -26.00 9.24
N PRO A 179 -5.07 -27.00 10.04
CA PRO A 179 -6.26 -26.89 10.88
C PRO A 179 -6.08 -25.80 11.93
N GLY A 180 -7.17 -25.12 12.28
CA GLY A 180 -7.16 -24.08 13.32
C GLY A 180 -6.95 -24.71 14.70
N SER A 181 -6.13 -24.10 15.53
CA SER A 181 -5.91 -24.56 16.91
C SER A 181 -6.31 -23.45 17.89
N GLY A 182 -7.44 -23.66 18.55
CA GLY A 182 -7.93 -22.80 19.63
C GLY A 182 -9.14 -21.93 19.27
N ARG A 183 -9.61 -21.19 20.28
CA ARG A 183 -10.88 -20.45 20.25
C ARG A 183 -10.84 -19.20 19.36
N LEU A 184 -9.66 -18.60 19.21
CA LEU A 184 -9.43 -17.46 18.31
C LEU A 184 -9.53 -17.89 16.83
N ASP A 185 -8.91 -19.02 16.47
CA ASP A 185 -8.93 -19.55 15.11
C ASP A 185 -10.35 -19.94 14.68
N ALA A 186 -11.12 -20.57 15.57
CA ALA A 186 -12.53 -20.90 15.32
C ALA A 186 -13.38 -19.64 15.08
N TRP A 187 -13.20 -18.59 15.89
CA TRP A 187 -13.91 -17.33 15.72
C TRP A 187 -13.53 -16.61 14.42
N LEU A 188 -12.24 -16.63 14.05
CA LEU A 188 -11.76 -16.08 12.77
C LEU A 188 -12.31 -16.86 11.58
N ASP A 189 -12.44 -18.18 11.71
CA ASP A 189 -13.00 -19.03 10.65
C ASP A 189 -14.48 -18.78 10.40
N GLU A 190 -15.24 -18.55 11.48
CA GLU A 190 -16.65 -18.19 11.42
C GLU A 190 -16.87 -16.77 10.85
N LYS A 191 -16.13 -15.78 11.37
CA LYS A 191 -16.30 -14.36 10.98
C LYS A 191 -15.67 -14.02 9.63
N PHE A 192 -14.52 -14.61 9.30
CA PHE A 192 -13.72 -14.29 8.11
C PHE A 192 -13.59 -15.52 7.23
N THR A 193 -14.71 -15.94 6.63
CA THR A 193 -14.76 -17.04 5.67
C THR A 193 -13.91 -16.77 4.44
N ASP A 194 -13.52 -17.83 3.72
CA ASP A 194 -12.70 -17.70 2.50
C ASP A 194 -13.38 -16.84 1.44
N GLU A 195 -14.70 -16.90 1.30
CA GLU A 195 -15.46 -16.06 0.36
C GLU A 195 -15.37 -14.57 0.72
N ARG A 196 -15.54 -14.25 2.01
CA ARG A 196 -15.42 -12.87 2.50
C ARG A 196 -14.01 -12.34 2.27
N MET A 197 -12.99 -13.14 2.53
CA MET A 197 -11.60 -12.76 2.33
C MET A 197 -11.24 -12.58 0.86
N LYS A 198 -11.73 -13.44 -0.03
CA LYS A 198 -11.57 -13.27 -1.50
C LYS A 198 -12.22 -12.00 -2.01
N LYS A 199 -13.39 -11.63 -1.48
CA LYS A 199 -14.08 -10.38 -1.84
C LYS A 199 -13.37 -9.13 -1.32
N LEU A 200 -12.77 -9.21 -0.13
CA LEU A 200 -12.02 -8.10 0.48
C LEU A 200 -10.66 -7.89 -0.19
N TYR A 201 -9.96 -8.99 -0.52
CA TYR A 201 -8.64 -8.99 -1.11
C TYR A 201 -8.62 -9.74 -2.45
N PRO A 202 -9.31 -9.24 -3.49
CA PRO A 202 -9.40 -9.92 -4.78
C PRO A 202 -8.05 -10.03 -5.50
N ALA A 203 -7.09 -9.17 -5.14
CA ALA A 203 -5.72 -9.21 -5.65
C ALA A 203 -4.83 -10.25 -4.97
N MET A 204 -5.21 -10.77 -3.80
CA MET A 204 -4.49 -11.88 -3.16
C MET A 204 -4.83 -13.18 -3.87
N ARG A 205 -3.96 -13.59 -4.79
CA ARG A 205 -3.92 -14.97 -5.28
C ARG A 205 -3.08 -15.81 -4.31
N ALA A 206 -3.45 -17.07 -4.11
CA ALA A 206 -2.58 -17.99 -3.40
C ALA A 206 -1.21 -17.96 -4.08
N ALA A 207 -0.13 -17.81 -3.31
CA ALA A 207 1.18 -18.15 -3.83
C ALA A 207 1.07 -19.62 -4.24
N ASP A 208 1.04 -19.89 -5.55
CA ASP A 208 1.15 -21.24 -6.05
C ASP A 208 2.40 -21.81 -5.40
N ARG A 209 2.23 -22.73 -4.45
CA ARG A 209 3.27 -23.71 -4.17
C ARG A 209 3.31 -24.65 -5.36
N GLY A 210 3.74 -24.11 -6.49
CA GLY A 210 4.48 -24.85 -7.48
C GLY A 210 5.72 -25.34 -6.76
N ASN A 211 5.62 -26.55 -6.25
CA ASN A 211 6.70 -27.48 -6.01
C ASN A 211 7.89 -27.21 -6.95
N SER A 212 8.80 -26.32 -6.55
CA SER A 212 10.10 -26.11 -7.20
C SER A 212 11.26 -26.42 -6.24
N ALA A 213 10.96 -27.14 -5.16
CA ALA A 213 11.88 -28.13 -4.60
C ALA A 213 11.54 -29.49 -5.23
N SER A 214 12.32 -29.92 -6.23
CA SER A 214 12.43 -31.30 -6.80
C SER A 214 11.99 -31.57 -8.26
N GLY A 215 11.32 -30.65 -8.97
CA GLY A 215 10.81 -30.95 -10.33
C GLY A 215 11.68 -30.53 -11.53
N SER A 216 12.37 -29.38 -11.46
CA SER A 216 13.03 -28.80 -12.65
C SER A 216 14.50 -29.20 -12.85
N ARG A 217 15.13 -29.87 -11.87
CA ARG A 217 16.55 -30.28 -11.99
C ARG A 217 16.74 -31.63 -12.71
N LYS A 218 15.70 -32.47 -12.79
CA LYS A 218 15.76 -33.78 -13.48
C LYS A 218 15.38 -33.72 -14.97
N LYS A 219 14.65 -32.69 -15.42
CA LYS A 219 14.29 -32.55 -16.85
C LYS A 219 15.43 -31.94 -17.70
N THR A 220 16.34 -31.18 -17.09
CA THR A 220 17.53 -30.65 -17.78
C THR A 220 18.67 -31.66 -17.85
N MET A 221 18.85 -32.54 -16.85
CA MET A 221 19.93 -33.55 -16.89
C MET A 221 19.67 -34.73 -17.82
N ARG A 222 18.41 -35.09 -18.09
CA ARG A 222 18.09 -36.18 -19.04
C ARG A 222 18.18 -35.76 -20.52
N LYS A 223 18.39 -34.46 -20.78
CA LYS A 223 18.60 -33.89 -22.13
C LYS A 223 20.08 -33.63 -22.45
N MET A 224 20.99 -33.87 -21.49
CA MET A 224 22.45 -33.75 -21.67
C MET A 224 23.17 -35.10 -21.85
N TRP A 225 22.50 -36.23 -21.58
CA TRP A 225 23.06 -37.60 -21.68
C TRP A 225 22.06 -38.53 -22.40
N GLY A 226 21.71 -38.16 -23.63
CA GLY A 226 20.72 -38.85 -24.44
C GLY A 226 20.85 -38.40 -25.89
N GLY A 227 21.99 -38.72 -26.47
CA GLY A 227 22.45 -38.44 -27.82
C GLY A 227 23.84 -39.03 -27.97
#